data_AF-A0A538H6I4-F1
#
_entry.id   AF-A0A538H6I4-F1
#
_cell.length_a   1.000
_cell.length_b   1.000
_cell.length_c   1.000
_cell.angle_alpha   90.00
_cell.angle_beta   90.00
_cell.angle_gamma   90.00
#
_symmetry.space_group_name_H-M   'P 1'
#
loop_
_entity.id
_entity.type
_entity.pdbx_description
1 polymer ?
#
loop_
_entity_poly.entity_id
_entity_poly.type
_entity_poly.pdbx_seq_one_letter_code
_entity_poly.pdbx_strand_id
1 'polypeptide(L)'
;MVEIEVANRSGRDLDFEAAADLIRQVLQAEGIGDGELGLQFVGPDEIRDLKRNHLGIDEETDALAFPIDGREALPAGMPRQLGDVVLCPEVVGEAWRAPLVHALLHLVGYDHGSEMEARERAHS
;
A
#
# COMPACT_ATOMS: atom_id res chain seq x y z
N MET A 1 7.26 13.87 8.10
CA MET A 1 7.88 12.72 7.41
C MET A 1 6.96 11.54 7.66
N VAL A 2 6.74 10.69 6.67
CA VAL A 2 5.96 9.47 6.84
C VAL A 2 6.80 8.41 7.55
N GLU A 3 6.31 7.92 8.68
CA GLU A 3 6.84 6.76 9.38
C GLU A 3 6.28 5.48 8.75
N ILE A 4 7.15 4.52 8.44
CA ILE A 4 6.77 3.29 7.78
C ILE A 4 7.21 2.13 8.67
N GLU A 5 6.24 1.38 9.17
CA GLU A 5 6.49 0.14 9.93
C GLU A 5 6.46 -1.04 8.97
N VAL A 6 7.59 -1.75 8.86
CA VAL A 6 7.71 -2.91 7.96
C VAL A 6 7.64 -4.21 8.76
N ALA A 7 6.71 -5.09 8.38
CA ALA A 7 6.59 -6.43 8.94
C ALA A 7 6.62 -7.49 7.83
N ASN A 8 7.51 -8.47 7.93
CA ASN A 8 7.57 -9.57 6.97
C ASN A 8 7.22 -10.91 7.63
N ARG A 9 6.10 -11.50 7.19
CA ARG A 9 5.64 -12.84 7.57
C ARG A 9 5.60 -13.82 6.38
N SER A 10 5.94 -13.35 5.18
CA SER A 10 5.94 -14.15 3.95
C SER A 10 7.07 -15.18 3.87
N GLY A 11 8.16 -14.99 4.63
CA GLY A 11 9.38 -15.78 4.51
C GLY A 11 10.16 -15.55 3.21
N ARG A 12 9.76 -14.54 2.42
CA ARG A 12 10.46 -14.10 1.21
C ARG A 12 11.22 -12.80 1.47
N ASP A 13 12.37 -12.67 0.82
CA ASP A 13 13.10 -11.41 0.78
C ASP A 13 12.58 -10.58 -0.39
N LEU A 14 12.21 -9.35 -0.09
CA LEU A 14 11.94 -8.28 -1.03
C LEU A 14 12.82 -7.11 -0.61
N ASP A 15 13.16 -6.22 -1.55
CA ASP A 15 13.92 -5.01 -1.22
C ASP A 15 13.06 -4.04 -0.37
N PHE A 16 13.03 -4.25 0.95
CA PHE A 16 12.18 -3.51 1.88
C PHE A 16 12.54 -2.03 1.94
N GLU A 17 13.81 -1.70 1.75
CA GLU A 17 14.29 -0.32 1.74
C GLU A 17 13.77 0.39 0.47
N ALA A 18 13.93 -0.23 -0.70
CA ALA A 18 13.38 0.32 -1.94
C ALA A 18 11.84 0.40 -1.91
N ALA A 19 11.15 -0.54 -1.26
CA ALA A 19 9.71 -0.48 -1.06
C ALA A 19 9.31 0.72 -0.19
N ALA A 20 9.99 0.91 0.96
CA ALA A 20 9.75 2.05 1.84
C ALA A 20 10.05 3.40 1.16
N ASP A 21 11.10 3.48 0.35
CA ASP A 21 11.45 4.69 -0.38
C ASP A 21 10.43 5.02 -1.48
N LEU A 22 9.94 3.99 -2.20
CA LEU A 22 8.88 4.18 -3.20
C LEU A 22 7.59 4.69 -2.53
N ILE A 23 7.22 4.14 -1.36
CA ILE A 23 6.08 4.62 -0.57
C ILE A 23 6.22 6.10 -0.25
N ARG A 24 7.37 6.53 0.29
CA ARG A 24 7.61 7.95 0.61
C ARG A 24 7.50 8.84 -0.63
N GLN A 25 8.05 8.40 -1.77
CA GLN A 25 8.01 9.15 -3.01
C GLN A 25 6.58 9.32 -3.53
N VAL A 26 5.78 8.25 -3.54
CA VAL A 26 4.38 8.29 -3.99
C VAL A 26 3.55 9.18 -3.08
N LEU A 27 3.62 8.97 -1.76
CA LEU A 27 2.87 9.77 -0.79
C LEU A 27 3.21 11.26 -0.88
N GLN A 28 4.49 11.60 -1.06
CA GLN A 28 4.92 12.98 -1.26
C GLN A 28 4.34 13.60 -2.54
N ALA A 29 4.29 12.84 -3.64
CA ALA A 29 3.67 13.30 -4.90
C ALA A 29 2.15 13.46 -4.80
N GLU A 30 1.52 12.73 -3.87
CA GLU A 30 0.12 12.85 -3.50
C GLU A 30 -0.17 13.94 -2.45
N GLY A 31 0.87 14.69 -2.04
CA GLY A 31 0.74 15.83 -1.12
C GLY A 31 0.75 15.43 0.36
N ILE A 32 1.10 14.18 0.68
CA ILE A 32 1.20 13.68 2.05
C ILE A 32 2.66 13.73 2.50
N GLY A 33 2.97 14.67 3.39
CA GLY A 33 4.33 14.87 3.93
C GLY A 33 4.57 14.20 5.30
N ASP A 34 3.51 13.76 5.97
CA ASP A 34 3.54 13.16 7.30
C ASP A 34 2.43 12.12 7.49
N GLY A 35 2.65 11.22 8.45
CA GLY A 35 1.72 10.17 8.83
C GLY A 35 2.41 8.85 9.13
N GLU A 36 1.62 7.85 9.47
CA GLU A 36 2.05 6.48 9.77
C GLU A 36 1.44 5.51 8.75
N LEU A 37 2.25 4.59 8.22
CA LEU A 37 1.82 3.54 7.30
C LEU A 37 2.44 2.20 7.70
N GLY A 38 1.62 1.16 7.74
CA GLY A 38 2.06 -0.23 7.89
C GLY A 38 2.31 -0.87 6.52
N LEU A 39 3.49 -1.46 6.33
CA LEU A 39 3.84 -2.25 5.15
C LEU A 39 4.04 -3.70 5.57
N GLN A 40 3.14 -4.57 5.13
CA GLN A 40 3.13 -5.98 5.52
C GLN A 40 3.40 -6.88 4.32
N PHE A 41 4.33 -7.81 4.47
CA PHE A 41 4.59 -8.86 3.48
C PHE A 41 4.07 -10.19 4.00
N VAL A 42 3.15 -10.80 3.27
CA VAL A 42 2.46 -12.04 3.70
C VAL A 42 2.50 -13.11 2.61
N GLY A 43 2.24 -14.37 3.00
CA GLY A 43 2.12 -15.48 2.05
C GLY A 43 0.77 -15.50 1.31
N PRO A 44 0.62 -16.36 0.28
CA PRO A 44 -0.60 -16.47 -0.52
C PRO A 44 -1.84 -16.82 0.30
N ASP A 45 -1.72 -17.75 1.25
CA ASP A 45 -2.83 -18.16 2.11
C ASP A 45 -3.35 -16.99 2.96
N GLU A 46 -2.43 -16.21 3.55
CA GLU A 46 -2.78 -15.06 4.41
C GLU A 46 -3.41 -13.92 3.59
N ILE A 47 -2.89 -13.60 2.40
CA ILE A 47 -3.50 -12.54 1.58
C ILE A 47 -4.87 -12.95 1.03
N ARG A 48 -5.06 -14.23 0.70
CA ARG A 48 -6.36 -14.79 0.31
C ARG A 48 -7.36 -14.70 1.45
N ASP A 49 -6.94 -15.05 2.66
CA ASP A 49 -7.78 -14.96 3.85
C ASP A 49 -8.19 -13.52 4.15
N LEU A 50 -7.26 -12.57 4.05
CA LEU A 50 -7.55 -11.13 4.17
C LEU A 50 -8.55 -10.68 3.11
N LYS A 51 -8.33 -11.03 1.83
CA LYS A 51 -9.23 -10.66 0.74
C LYS A 51 -10.64 -11.24 0.94
N ARG A 52 -10.74 -12.49 1.39
CA ARG A 52 -12.03 -13.12 1.70
C ARG A 52 -12.73 -12.44 2.87
N ASN A 53 -12.01 -12.14 3.95
CA ASN A 53 -12.60 -11.58 5.17
C ASN A 53 -13.06 -10.13 4.98
N HIS A 54 -12.34 -9.34 4.17
CA HIS A 54 -12.62 -7.92 3.98
C HIS A 54 -13.43 -7.60 2.72
N LEU A 55 -13.27 -8.36 1.64
CA LEU A 55 -13.94 -8.13 0.35
C LEU A 55 -14.92 -9.25 -0.03
N GLY A 56 -14.96 -10.36 0.71
CA GLY A 56 -15.83 -11.51 0.39
C GLY A 56 -15.34 -12.35 -0.80
N ILE A 57 -14.10 -12.14 -1.26
CA ILE A 57 -13.53 -12.80 -2.46
C ILE A 57 -12.44 -13.77 -2.02
N ASP A 58 -12.66 -15.07 -2.29
CA ASP A 58 -11.77 -16.15 -1.89
C ASP A 58 -10.72 -16.48 -2.96
N GLU A 59 -9.80 -15.55 -3.21
CA GLU A 59 -8.70 -15.71 -4.15
C GLU A 59 -7.42 -15.03 -3.65
N GLU A 60 -6.27 -15.50 -4.12
CA GLU A 60 -4.99 -14.82 -3.88
C GLU A 60 -4.96 -13.48 -4.64
N THR A 61 -4.14 -12.54 -4.18
CA THR A 61 -3.90 -11.28 -4.88
C THR A 61 -2.48 -10.81 -4.66
N ASP A 62 -2.05 -9.85 -5.45
CA ASP A 62 -0.75 -9.21 -5.38
C ASP A 62 -0.61 -8.25 -4.19
N ALA A 63 -1.61 -7.38 -4.00
CA ALA A 63 -1.64 -6.35 -2.97
C ALA A 63 -3.05 -6.10 -2.43
N LEU A 64 -3.14 -5.61 -1.19
CA LEU A 64 -4.35 -5.06 -0.58
C LEU A 64 -4.01 -3.74 0.13
N ALA A 65 -4.99 -2.84 0.18
CA ALA A 65 -4.90 -1.59 0.92
C ALA A 65 -6.04 -1.50 1.94
N PHE A 66 -5.72 -1.06 3.15
CA PHE A 66 -6.65 -0.88 4.25
C PHE A 66 -6.55 0.57 4.75
N PRO A 67 -7.25 1.51 4.08
CA PRO A 67 -7.15 2.93 4.39
C PRO A 67 -7.80 3.29 5.73
N ILE A 68 -7.19 4.23 6.45
CA ILE A 68 -7.77 4.88 7.64
C ILE A 68 -8.02 6.37 7.35
N ASP A 69 -6.95 7.15 7.18
CA ASP A 69 -7.00 8.54 6.74
C ASP A 69 -6.51 8.67 5.29
N GLY A 70 -7.23 9.46 4.49
CA GLY A 70 -6.88 9.73 3.10
C GLY A 70 -6.02 10.98 2.95
N ARG A 71 -6.37 11.82 1.97
CA ARG A 71 -5.70 13.12 1.68
C ARG A 71 -6.38 14.31 2.33
N GLU A 72 -7.48 14.08 3.02
CA GLU A 72 -8.29 15.13 3.61
C GLU A 72 -7.53 15.83 4.76
N ALA A 73 -7.95 17.07 5.04
CA ALA A 73 -7.42 17.82 6.17
C ALA A 73 -7.83 17.17 7.49
N LEU A 74 -6.86 16.99 8.39
CA LEU A 74 -7.10 16.47 9.73
C LEU A 74 -7.27 17.61 10.75
N PRO A 75 -7.95 17.37 11.87
CA PRO A 75 -7.96 18.29 13.01
C PRO A 75 -6.53 18.64 13.46
N ALA A 76 -6.33 19.89 13.88
CA ALA A 76 -5.01 20.37 14.30
C ALA A 76 -4.45 19.52 15.45
N GLY A 77 -3.21 19.04 15.29
CA GLY A 77 -2.50 18.25 16.30
C GLY A 77 -2.82 16.75 16.27
N MET A 78 -3.67 16.28 15.35
CA MET A 78 -3.90 14.85 15.13
C MET A 78 -2.86 14.29 14.13
N PRO A 79 -2.13 13.21 14.46
CA PRO A 79 -1.27 12.55 13.50
C PRO A 79 -2.12 11.84 12.43
N ARG A 80 -1.63 11.81 11.18
CA ARG A 80 -2.27 11.07 10.09
C ARG A 80 -1.96 9.58 10.19
N GLN A 81 -2.97 8.73 10.20
CA GLN A 81 -2.84 7.28 10.10
C GLN A 81 -3.29 6.84 8.72
N LEU A 82 -2.37 6.51 7.82
CA LEU A 82 -2.72 6.13 6.45
C LEU A 82 -3.33 4.72 6.40
N GLY A 83 -2.98 3.87 7.35
CA GLY A 83 -3.40 2.47 7.42
C GLY A 83 -2.34 1.51 6.88
N ASP A 84 -2.78 0.41 6.28
CA ASP A 84 -1.91 -0.70 5.91
C ASP A 84 -1.91 -0.98 4.41
N VAL A 85 -0.72 -1.26 3.86
CA VAL A 85 -0.53 -1.93 2.58
C VAL A 85 0.01 -3.33 2.84
N VAL A 86 -0.68 -4.33 2.29
CA VAL A 86 -0.29 -5.74 2.39
C VAL A 86 0.13 -6.23 1.00
N LEU A 87 1.36 -6.73 0.86
CA LEU A 87 1.89 -7.31 -0.38
C LEU A 87 2.10 -8.81 -0.21
N CYS A 88 1.88 -9.57 -1.29
CA CYS A 88 2.29 -10.96 -1.37
C CYS A 88 3.49 -11.14 -2.31
N PRO A 89 4.74 -11.23 -1.78
CA PRO A 89 5.95 -11.40 -2.59
C PRO A 89 5.90 -12.54 -3.60
N GLU A 90 5.21 -13.64 -3.28
CA GLU A 90 5.09 -14.80 -4.16
C GLU A 90 4.20 -14.54 -5.38
N VAL A 91 3.21 -13.65 -5.25
CA VAL A 91 2.30 -13.28 -6.35
C VAL A 91 2.90 -12.14 -7.17
N VAL A 92 3.48 -11.12 -6.53
CA VAL A 92 4.06 -9.96 -7.24
C VAL A 92 5.38 -10.28 -7.95
N GLY A 93 6.20 -11.15 -7.36
CA GLY A 93 7.56 -11.39 -7.80
C GLY A 93 8.39 -10.10 -7.97
N GLU A 94 9.20 -10.05 -9.02
CA GLU A 94 10.05 -8.90 -9.36
C GLU A 94 9.27 -7.64 -9.78
N ALA A 95 7.98 -7.79 -10.12
CA ALA A 95 7.14 -6.70 -10.59
C ALA A 95 6.45 -5.93 -9.45
N TRP A 96 6.93 -6.05 -8.20
CA TRP A 96 6.32 -5.51 -6.99
C TRP A 96 6.05 -3.99 -6.98
N ARG A 97 6.79 -3.22 -7.78
CA ARG A 97 6.63 -1.75 -7.83
C ARG A 97 5.24 -1.32 -8.26
N ALA A 98 4.70 -1.90 -9.32
CA ALA A 98 3.40 -1.49 -9.86
C ALA A 98 2.23 -1.85 -8.91
N PRO A 99 2.13 -3.08 -8.36
CA PRO A 99 1.14 -3.42 -7.34
C PRO A 99 1.25 -2.56 -6.07
N LEU A 100 2.46 -2.22 -5.63
CA LEU A 100 2.65 -1.33 -4.49
C LEU A 100 2.13 0.08 -4.77
N VAL A 101 2.45 0.67 -5.91
CA VAL A 101 1.90 1.98 -6.33
C VAL A 101 0.38 1.92 -6.40
N HIS A 102 -0.18 0.87 -7.01
CA HIS A 102 -1.62 0.67 -7.11
C HIS A 102 -2.30 0.65 -5.73
N ALA A 103 -1.76 -0.15 -4.80
CA ALA A 103 -2.27 -0.23 -3.44
C ALA A 103 -2.15 1.10 -2.68
N LEU A 104 -1.06 1.84 -2.85
CA LEU A 104 -0.89 3.17 -2.23
C LEU A 104 -1.90 4.18 -2.75
N LEU A 105 -2.22 4.15 -4.04
CA LEU A 105 -3.23 5.04 -4.62
C LEU A 105 -4.61 4.75 -4.04
N HIS A 106 -5.00 3.47 -3.90
CA HIS A 106 -6.21 3.10 -3.17
C HIS A 106 -6.16 3.56 -1.71
N LEU A 107 -5.02 3.41 -1.04
CA LEU A 107 -4.83 3.83 0.36
C LEU A 107 -5.14 5.32 0.56
N VAL A 108 -4.77 6.17 -0.40
CA VAL A 108 -4.99 7.62 -0.33
C VAL A 108 -6.31 8.07 -0.99
N GLY A 109 -7.20 7.12 -1.28
CA GLY A 109 -8.58 7.37 -1.69
C GLY A 109 -8.80 7.51 -3.20
N TYR A 110 -7.95 6.93 -4.04
CA TYR A 110 -8.26 6.76 -5.46
C TYR A 110 -9.15 5.55 -5.70
N ASP A 111 -10.18 5.71 -6.52
CA ASP A 111 -10.92 4.60 -7.10
C ASP A 111 -10.36 4.23 -8.48
N HIS A 112 -10.65 2.99 -8.92
CA HIS A 112 -10.31 2.55 -10.27
C HIS A 112 -10.89 3.50 -11.33
N GLY A 113 -10.02 4.00 -12.21
CA GLY A 113 -10.42 4.88 -13.30
C GLY A 113 -9.23 5.60 -13.94
N SER A 114 -9.53 6.45 -14.92
CA SER A 114 -8.52 7.15 -15.72
C SER A 114 -7.60 8.06 -14.91
N GLU A 115 -8.09 8.59 -13.79
CA GLU A 115 -7.29 9.41 -12.87
C GLU A 115 -6.23 8.55 -12.18
N MET A 116 -6.62 7.41 -11.60
CA MET A 116 -5.72 6.45 -10.97
C MET A 116 -4.69 5.94 -11.98
N GLU A 117 -5.12 5.53 -13.18
CA GLU A 117 -4.22 5.06 -14.24
C GLU A 117 -3.18 6.14 -14.64
N ALA A 118 -3.57 7.42 -14.62
CA ALA A 118 -2.65 8.50 -14.91
C ALA A 118 -1.59 8.66 -13.81
N ARG A 119 -1.97 8.47 -12.55
CA ARG A 119 -1.03 8.47 -11.43
C ARG A 119 -0.08 7.27 -11.48
N GLU A 120 -0.58 6.07 -11.76
CA GLU A 120 0.25 4.87 -11.92
C GLU A 120 1.36 5.05 -12.96
N ARG A 121 1.01 5.62 -14.13
CA ARG A 121 1.99 5.94 -15.20
C ARG A 121 3.03 6.98 -14.77
N ALA A 122 2.70 7.86 -13.83
CA ALA A 122 3.65 8.85 -13.32
C ALA A 122 4.67 8.24 -12.32
N HIS A 123 4.38 7.05 -11.81
CA HIS A 123 5.21 6.34 -10.82
C HIS A 123 5.83 5.04 -11.36
N SER A 124 5.56 4.69 -12.61
CA SER A 124 6.16 3.56 -13.34
C SER A 124 7.55 3.91 -13.85
#